data_AF-A0A379SKL7-F1
#
_entry.id   AF-A0A379SKL7-F1
#
_cell.length_a   1.000
_cell.length_b   1.000
_cell.length_c   1.000
_cell.angle_alpha   90.00
_cell.angle_beta   90.00
_cell.angle_gamma   90.00
#
_symmetry.space_group_name_H-M   'P 1'
#
loop_
_entity.id
_entity.type
_entity.pdbx_description
1 polymer ?
#
loop_
_entity_poly.entity_id
_entity_poly.type
_entity_poly.pdbx_seq_one_letter_code
_entity_poly.pdbx_strand_id
1 'polypeptide(L)'
;MSQDIKAVMRETGTAHLMAISGLHIAFAALLAAGLIRGGQLFLPVRWIRWQTPLLGGIVCAMFYAWLTGLQPPALRTVAALSVWGGLKLSGRQWSGWQVWCCCLAAIIFADPVAVISQSLWLSAFAVAGLLFWYQWFPAPNGNFPWSIRWLLNLLHLQAGITLLLLPLQVALFHGISVTAMLANLFAVPWVTFVTVPLILAGMILHLTGPLFCEEWVWYLADRALAALFYLLNSLPQGWVNIDQRWQWLTLSPWLTLIAWRLNIWRTWPAVCFSGLLLMSWPLWRPINPSGWQVHMLDVGQGLAIAIVRGDKVILYDTGRAWPGGDSGQQVIIPWLRWHNLTPEGVILSHEHLDHRGGLRSLQRVWPSMWIRSPLGWQGHLPCFRGEQWQWQGLTFHAHWPLRESAARGNNRSCVVKVDDGVHSILLTGDIEAGAEQKMLSRYWRHLAATFIQVPHHGSNTSSSLPLIQRVHGEAALASASRYNAWRLPSRKVKQRYRQQEYQWFDTPHQGQISLLFSPQGWRIQGLRDQILPRWYHQWFGVSEDNG
;
A
#
# COMPACT_ATOMS: atom_id res chain seq x y z
N MET A 1 -3.17 10.77 -15.99
CA MET A 1 -3.84 11.25 -14.75
C MET A 1 -2.83 11.98 -13.90
N SER A 2 -3.05 13.27 -13.60
CA SER A 2 -2.15 14.08 -12.77
C SER A 2 -2.11 13.57 -11.32
N GLN A 3 -1.08 13.95 -10.57
CA GLN A 3 -0.96 13.60 -9.15
C GLN A 3 -2.11 14.19 -8.32
N ASP A 4 -2.58 15.39 -8.67
CA ASP A 4 -3.66 16.07 -7.96
C ASP A 4 -4.97 15.28 -8.06
N ILE A 5 -5.29 14.78 -9.26
CA ILE A 5 -6.47 13.93 -9.48
C ILE A 5 -6.39 12.65 -8.64
N LYS A 6 -5.21 12.01 -8.56
CA LYS A 6 -4.99 10.83 -7.70
C LYS A 6 -5.18 11.16 -6.22
N ALA A 7 -4.71 12.32 -5.77
CA ALA A 7 -4.86 12.77 -4.39
C ALA A 7 -6.35 12.97 -4.06
N VAL A 8 -7.09 13.70 -4.89
CA VAL A 8 -8.53 13.95 -4.70
C VAL A 8 -9.34 12.66 -4.64
N MET A 9 -9.03 11.69 -5.50
CA MET A 9 -9.68 10.38 -5.48
C MET A 9 -9.38 9.58 -4.22
N ARG A 10 -8.17 9.69 -3.68
CA ARG A 10 -7.81 9.06 -2.42
C ARG A 10 -8.55 9.73 -1.27
N GLU A 11 -8.54 11.06 -1.22
CA GLU A 11 -9.23 11.86 -0.20
C GLU A 11 -10.73 11.57 -0.14
N THR A 12 -11.37 11.39 -1.31
CA THR A 12 -12.81 11.14 -1.44
C THR A 12 -13.18 9.66 -1.53
N GLY A 13 -12.22 8.72 -1.50
CA GLY A 13 -12.49 7.29 -1.62
C GLY A 13 -13.10 6.83 -2.96
N THR A 14 -12.98 7.65 -4.01
CA THR A 14 -13.59 7.44 -5.34
C THR A 14 -12.64 6.79 -6.35
N ALA A 15 -11.42 6.43 -5.93
CA ALA A 15 -10.40 5.84 -6.82
C ALA A 15 -10.87 4.59 -7.58
N HIS A 16 -11.82 3.83 -7.01
CA HIS A 16 -12.37 2.62 -7.63
C HIS A 16 -13.27 2.89 -8.84
N LEU A 17 -13.75 4.13 -9.04
CA LEU A 17 -14.64 4.49 -10.15
C LEU A 17 -13.88 4.71 -11.47
N MET A 18 -12.58 5.04 -11.40
CA MET A 18 -11.77 5.30 -12.60
C MET A 18 -11.01 4.07 -13.10
N ALA A 19 -10.82 3.08 -12.24
CA ALA A 19 -10.53 1.74 -12.72
C ALA A 19 -11.82 1.19 -13.35
N ILE A 20 -11.72 0.51 -14.50
CA ILE A 20 -12.86 -0.17 -15.12
C ILE A 20 -13.49 -1.09 -14.08
N SER A 21 -14.60 -0.63 -13.51
CA SER A 21 -15.21 -1.30 -12.38
C SER A 21 -16.06 -2.46 -12.89
N GLY A 22 -16.19 -3.51 -12.07
CA GLY A 22 -17.12 -4.59 -12.38
C GLY A 22 -18.57 -4.09 -12.52
N LEU A 23 -18.91 -2.96 -11.90
CA LEU A 23 -20.20 -2.31 -12.05
C LEU A 23 -20.44 -1.82 -13.48
N HIS A 24 -19.44 -1.23 -14.15
CA HIS A 24 -19.59 -0.76 -15.53
C HIS A 24 -19.83 -1.91 -16.51
N ILE A 25 -19.11 -3.03 -16.32
CA ILE A 25 -19.25 -4.23 -17.13
C ILE A 25 -20.62 -4.89 -16.89
N ALA A 26 -21.02 -5.01 -15.62
CA ALA A 26 -22.35 -5.52 -15.27
C ALA A 26 -23.47 -4.62 -15.81
N PHE A 27 -23.29 -3.30 -15.78
CA PHE A 27 -24.22 -2.35 -16.37
C PHE A 27 -24.33 -2.50 -17.88
N ALA A 28 -23.20 -2.62 -18.61
CA ALA A 28 -23.21 -2.90 -20.04
C ALA A 28 -23.93 -4.22 -20.36
N ALA A 29 -23.70 -5.27 -19.56
CA ALA A 29 -24.41 -6.54 -19.68
C ALA A 29 -25.92 -6.40 -19.49
N LEU A 30 -26.35 -5.64 -18.47
CA LEU A 30 -27.76 -5.36 -18.19
C LEU A 30 -28.41 -4.51 -19.29
N LEU A 31 -27.69 -3.51 -19.81
CA LEU A 31 -28.16 -2.68 -20.92
C LEU A 31 -28.38 -3.53 -22.17
N ALA A 32 -27.40 -4.36 -22.54
CA ALA A 32 -27.53 -5.28 -23.67
C ALA A 32 -28.69 -6.27 -23.47
N ALA A 33 -28.82 -6.86 -22.28
CA ALA A 33 -29.94 -7.72 -21.95
C ALA A 33 -31.29 -6.98 -22.08
N GLY A 34 -31.36 -5.74 -21.61
CA GLY A 34 -32.55 -4.88 -21.73
C GLY A 34 -32.92 -4.57 -23.18
N LEU A 35 -31.94 -4.23 -24.01
CA LEU A 35 -32.13 -3.96 -25.44
C LEU A 35 -32.60 -5.22 -26.19
N ILE A 36 -31.98 -6.38 -25.92
CA ILE A 36 -32.41 -7.66 -26.50
C ILE A 36 -33.83 -7.99 -26.05
N ARG A 37 -34.16 -7.76 -24.78
CA ARG A 37 -35.50 -7.99 -24.24
C ARG A 37 -36.54 -7.04 -24.86
N GLY A 38 -36.17 -5.78 -25.11
CA GLY A 38 -37.01 -4.82 -25.83
C GLY A 38 -37.24 -5.23 -27.28
N GLY A 39 -36.19 -5.68 -27.98
CA GLY A 39 -36.29 -6.20 -29.34
C GLY A 39 -37.20 -7.43 -29.46
N GLN A 40 -37.23 -8.28 -28.43
CA GLN A 40 -38.14 -9.44 -28.39
C GLN A 40 -39.63 -9.05 -28.42
N LEU A 41 -40.00 -7.81 -28.05
CA LEU A 41 -41.40 -7.35 -28.15
C LEU A 41 -41.92 -7.32 -29.59
N PHE A 42 -41.00 -7.19 -30.57
CA PHE A 42 -41.33 -7.16 -32.00
C PHE A 42 -41.15 -8.53 -32.68
N LEU A 43 -40.71 -9.56 -31.95
CA LEU A 43 -40.44 -10.89 -32.50
C LEU A 43 -41.61 -11.85 -32.27
N PRO A 44 -41.81 -12.85 -33.14
CA PRO A 44 -42.80 -13.90 -32.93
C PRO A 44 -42.56 -14.67 -31.62
N VAL A 45 -43.62 -15.09 -30.93
CA VAL A 45 -43.59 -15.72 -29.59
C VAL A 45 -42.56 -16.85 -29.46
N ARG A 46 -42.31 -17.62 -30.52
CA ARG A 46 -41.32 -18.71 -30.55
C ARG A 46 -39.86 -18.28 -30.27
N TRP A 47 -39.53 -16.99 -30.47
CA TRP A 47 -38.20 -16.40 -30.22
C TRP A 47 -38.09 -15.68 -28.87
N ILE A 48 -39.19 -15.61 -28.11
CA ILE A 48 -39.23 -14.95 -26.80
C ILE A 48 -38.77 -15.95 -25.73
N ARG A 49 -37.45 -16.06 -25.59
CA ARG A 49 -36.79 -16.90 -24.58
C ARG A 49 -36.11 -16.03 -23.53
N TRP A 50 -36.19 -16.43 -22.26
CA TRP A 50 -35.53 -15.69 -21.17
C TRP A 50 -34.00 -15.88 -21.18
N GLN A 51 -33.50 -16.93 -21.83
CA GLN A 51 -32.07 -17.21 -21.95
C GLN A 51 -31.35 -16.25 -22.90
N THR A 52 -32.03 -15.72 -23.93
CA THR A 52 -31.35 -14.91 -24.96
C THR A 52 -30.89 -13.53 -24.45
N PRO A 53 -31.65 -12.78 -23.63
CA PRO A 53 -31.11 -11.58 -22.97
C PRO A 53 -29.94 -11.88 -22.03
N LEU A 54 -29.99 -13.01 -21.31
CA LEU A 54 -28.93 -13.41 -20.39
C LEU A 54 -27.61 -13.68 -21.13
N LEU A 55 -27.67 -14.52 -22.17
CA LEU A 55 -26.50 -14.86 -22.98
C LEU A 55 -25.97 -13.63 -23.72
N GLY A 56 -26.85 -12.82 -24.31
CA GLY A 56 -26.44 -11.59 -24.98
C GLY A 56 -25.79 -10.57 -24.04
N GLY A 57 -26.26 -10.47 -22.79
CA GLY A 57 -25.61 -9.66 -21.76
C GLY A 57 -24.20 -10.14 -21.43
N ILE A 58 -24.00 -11.46 -21.28
CA ILE A 58 -22.67 -12.05 -21.02
C ILE A 58 -21.74 -11.84 -22.21
N VAL A 59 -22.22 -12.03 -23.44
CA VAL A 59 -21.44 -11.77 -24.66
C VAL A 59 -21.05 -10.29 -24.75
N CYS A 60 -21.96 -9.36 -24.42
CA CYS A 60 -21.65 -7.94 -24.36
C CYS A 60 -20.59 -7.63 -23.29
N ALA A 61 -20.68 -8.25 -22.11
CA ALA A 61 -19.68 -8.12 -21.06
C ALA A 61 -18.29 -8.60 -21.51
N MET A 62 -18.22 -9.74 -22.21
CA MET A 62 -16.98 -10.26 -22.80
C MET A 62 -16.41 -9.29 -23.84
N PHE A 63 -17.26 -8.76 -24.73
CA PHE A 63 -16.85 -7.78 -25.73
C PHE A 63 -16.34 -6.49 -25.09
N TYR A 64 -17.02 -5.98 -24.06
CA TYR A 64 -16.57 -4.81 -23.31
C TYR A 64 -15.23 -5.05 -22.60
N ALA A 65 -15.06 -6.22 -21.97
CA ALA A 65 -13.79 -6.58 -21.34
C ALA A 65 -12.64 -6.70 -22.38
N TRP A 66 -12.93 -7.22 -23.57
CA TRP A 66 -11.98 -7.25 -24.67
C TRP A 66 -11.60 -5.86 -25.15
N LEU A 67 -12.58 -4.98 -25.35
CA LEU A 67 -12.39 -3.58 -25.76
C LEU A 67 -11.54 -2.78 -24.76
N THR A 68 -11.61 -3.14 -23.49
CA THR A 68 -10.82 -2.53 -22.41
C THR A 68 -9.45 -3.18 -22.19
N GLY A 69 -9.03 -4.09 -23.08
CA GLY A 69 -7.72 -4.74 -23.07
C GLY A 69 -7.59 -5.88 -22.05
N LEU A 70 -8.70 -6.53 -21.68
CA LEU A 70 -8.76 -7.69 -20.78
C LEU A 70 -8.00 -7.49 -19.46
N GLN A 71 -8.05 -6.27 -18.91
CA GLN A 71 -7.42 -5.95 -17.65
C GLN A 71 -7.90 -6.92 -16.54
N PRO A 72 -7.06 -7.30 -15.57
CA PRO A 72 -7.41 -8.31 -14.57
C PRO A 72 -8.75 -8.09 -13.83
N PRO A 73 -9.15 -6.86 -13.46
CA PRO A 73 -10.48 -6.60 -12.86
C PRO A 73 -11.66 -6.89 -13.81
N ALA A 74 -11.48 -6.61 -15.12
CA ALA A 74 -12.50 -6.85 -16.12
C ALA A 74 -12.71 -8.35 -16.37
N LEU A 75 -11.59 -9.09 -16.50
CA LEU A 75 -11.62 -10.54 -16.66
C LEU A 75 -12.34 -11.23 -15.48
N ARG A 76 -12.08 -10.79 -14.25
CA ARG A 76 -12.76 -11.28 -13.05
C ARG A 76 -14.27 -11.07 -13.09
N THR A 77 -14.70 -9.91 -13.57
CA THR A 77 -16.13 -9.62 -13.71
C THR A 77 -16.78 -10.51 -14.75
N VAL A 78 -16.14 -10.70 -15.90
CA VAL A 78 -16.62 -11.62 -16.94
C VAL A 78 -16.68 -13.06 -16.45
N ALA A 79 -15.65 -13.53 -15.73
CA ALA A 79 -15.65 -14.86 -15.13
C ALA A 79 -16.82 -15.03 -14.14
N ALA A 80 -17.01 -14.06 -13.24
CA ALA A 80 -18.12 -14.06 -12.29
C ALA A 80 -19.50 -14.03 -12.98
N LEU A 81 -19.69 -13.20 -14.01
CA LEU A 81 -20.93 -13.14 -14.78
C LEU A 81 -21.20 -14.43 -15.57
N SER A 82 -20.15 -15.05 -16.11
CA SER A 82 -20.25 -16.32 -16.84
C SER A 82 -20.66 -17.47 -15.90
N VAL A 83 -20.02 -17.56 -14.73
CA VAL A 83 -20.38 -18.54 -13.70
C VAL A 83 -21.80 -18.30 -13.20
N TRP A 84 -22.15 -17.06 -12.85
CA TRP A 84 -23.51 -16.72 -12.43
C TRP A 84 -24.55 -17.07 -13.50
N GLY A 85 -24.26 -16.77 -14.77
CA GLY A 85 -25.10 -17.14 -15.91
C GLY A 85 -25.27 -18.65 -16.04
N GLY A 86 -24.18 -19.41 -15.96
CA GLY A 86 -24.20 -20.88 -15.99
C GLY A 86 -24.99 -21.50 -14.85
N LEU A 87 -24.80 -20.99 -13.62
CA LEU A 87 -25.57 -21.42 -12.45
C LEU A 87 -27.05 -21.10 -12.61
N LYS A 88 -27.40 -19.93 -13.17
CA LYS A 88 -28.79 -19.57 -13.46
C LYS A 88 -29.42 -20.46 -14.55
N LEU A 89 -28.66 -20.81 -15.58
CA LEU A 89 -29.08 -21.72 -16.66
C LEU A 89 -29.25 -23.16 -16.17
N SER A 90 -28.58 -23.56 -15.08
CA SER A 90 -28.76 -24.90 -14.48
C SER A 90 -30.16 -25.14 -13.91
N GLY A 91 -30.96 -24.09 -13.71
CA GLY A 91 -32.32 -24.18 -13.16
C GLY A 91 -32.37 -24.57 -11.67
N ARG A 92 -31.22 -24.72 -11.00
CA ARG A 92 -31.13 -25.02 -9.57
C ARG A 92 -31.23 -23.76 -8.71
N GLN A 93 -31.74 -23.90 -7.49
CA GLN A 93 -31.74 -22.81 -6.51
C GLN A 93 -30.39 -22.75 -5.80
N TRP A 94 -29.57 -21.77 -6.18
CA TRP A 94 -28.29 -21.49 -5.54
C TRP A 94 -28.44 -20.35 -4.55
N SER A 95 -27.89 -20.49 -3.35
CA SER A 95 -27.81 -19.39 -2.39
C SER A 95 -26.77 -18.36 -2.85
N GLY A 96 -26.93 -17.10 -2.44
CA GLY A 96 -25.96 -16.05 -2.78
C GLY A 96 -24.53 -16.38 -2.34
N TRP A 97 -24.38 -17.05 -1.20
CA TRP A 97 -23.09 -17.54 -0.70
C TRP A 97 -22.50 -18.65 -1.58
N GLN A 98 -23.31 -19.59 -2.08
CA GLN A 98 -22.83 -20.62 -3.00
C GLN A 98 -22.39 -20.02 -4.33
N VAL A 99 -23.14 -19.07 -4.87
CA VAL A 99 -22.75 -18.33 -6.09
C VAL A 99 -21.43 -17.60 -5.86
N TRP A 100 -21.28 -16.91 -4.73
CA TRP A 100 -20.05 -16.22 -4.36
C TRP A 100 -18.85 -17.18 -4.29
N CYS A 101 -19.01 -18.33 -3.64
CA CYS A 101 -17.98 -19.37 -3.59
C CYS A 101 -17.60 -19.89 -4.99
N CYS A 102 -18.58 -20.16 -5.85
CA CYS A 102 -18.34 -20.63 -7.22
C CYS A 102 -17.59 -19.58 -8.06
N CYS A 103 -17.98 -18.30 -7.96
CA CYS A 103 -17.31 -17.21 -8.65
C CYS A 103 -15.86 -17.05 -8.17
N LEU A 104 -15.62 -17.09 -6.86
CA LEU A 104 -14.27 -17.00 -6.31
C LEU A 104 -13.40 -18.20 -6.72
N ALA A 105 -13.96 -19.41 -6.68
CA ALA A 105 -13.28 -20.62 -7.12
C ALA A 105 -12.90 -20.54 -8.61
N ALA A 106 -13.81 -20.08 -9.48
CA ALA A 106 -13.53 -19.92 -10.90
C ALA A 106 -12.46 -18.85 -11.19
N ILE A 107 -12.49 -17.72 -10.47
CA ILE A 107 -11.47 -16.68 -10.60
C ILE A 107 -10.09 -17.20 -10.20
N ILE A 108 -9.99 -17.87 -9.05
CA ILE A 108 -8.72 -18.42 -8.56
C ILE A 108 -8.23 -19.58 -9.44
N PHE A 109 -9.15 -20.38 -9.99
CA PHE A 109 -8.81 -21.44 -10.94
C PHE A 109 -8.24 -20.87 -12.24
N ALA A 110 -8.81 -19.78 -12.76
CA ALA A 110 -8.33 -19.13 -13.98
C ALA A 110 -7.02 -18.34 -13.76
N ASP A 111 -6.86 -17.71 -12.60
CA ASP A 111 -5.65 -16.98 -12.21
C ASP A 111 -5.34 -17.19 -10.72
N PRO A 112 -4.50 -18.20 -10.38
CA PRO A 112 -4.12 -18.48 -9.01
C PRO A 112 -3.38 -17.31 -8.33
N VAL A 113 -2.69 -16.47 -9.10
CA VAL A 113 -1.93 -15.32 -8.61
C VAL A 113 -2.86 -14.19 -8.16
N ALA A 114 -4.12 -14.20 -8.60
CA ALA A 114 -5.13 -13.21 -8.21
C ALA A 114 -5.32 -13.12 -6.68
N VAL A 115 -5.04 -14.18 -5.93
CA VAL A 115 -5.07 -14.21 -4.44
C VAL A 115 -4.11 -13.19 -3.82
N ILE A 116 -3.05 -12.79 -4.52
CA ILE A 116 -2.09 -11.79 -4.04
C ILE A 116 -2.60 -10.36 -4.31
N SER A 117 -3.55 -10.20 -5.23
CA SER A 117 -4.05 -8.89 -5.65
C SER A 117 -4.99 -8.28 -4.60
N GLN A 118 -4.65 -7.07 -4.13
CA GLN A 118 -5.52 -6.27 -3.27
C GLN A 118 -6.92 -6.06 -3.89
N SER A 119 -6.97 -5.90 -5.21
CA SER A 119 -8.22 -5.69 -5.92
C SER A 119 -9.17 -6.89 -5.88
N LEU A 120 -8.65 -8.14 -5.82
CA LEU A 120 -9.48 -9.33 -5.67
C LEU A 120 -10.16 -9.31 -4.30
N TRP A 121 -9.36 -9.11 -3.24
CA TRP A 121 -9.86 -9.04 -1.87
C TRP A 121 -10.94 -7.98 -1.71
N LEU A 122 -10.71 -6.77 -2.22
CA LEU A 122 -11.69 -5.69 -2.18
C LEU A 122 -13.00 -6.08 -2.88
N SER A 123 -12.93 -6.66 -4.08
CA SER A 123 -14.15 -7.10 -4.79
C SER A 123 -14.87 -8.26 -4.10
N ALA A 124 -14.14 -9.27 -3.63
CA ALA A 124 -14.72 -10.46 -3.04
C ALA A 124 -15.38 -10.14 -1.68
N PHE A 125 -14.71 -9.35 -0.84
CA PHE A 125 -15.26 -8.87 0.43
C PHE A 125 -16.37 -7.85 0.23
N ALA A 126 -16.38 -7.05 -0.84
CA ALA A 126 -17.50 -6.16 -1.12
C ALA A 126 -18.79 -6.95 -1.38
N VAL A 127 -18.72 -8.00 -2.21
CA VAL A 127 -19.88 -8.87 -2.48
C VAL A 127 -20.28 -9.66 -1.23
N ALA A 128 -19.32 -10.25 -0.51
CA ALA A 128 -19.61 -10.98 0.74
C ALA A 128 -20.21 -10.07 1.81
N GLY A 129 -19.67 -8.86 1.97
CA GLY A 129 -20.18 -7.84 2.87
C GLY A 129 -21.60 -7.42 2.51
N LEU A 130 -21.91 -7.19 1.24
CA LEU A 130 -23.27 -6.90 0.79
C LEU A 130 -24.24 -8.06 1.03
N LEU A 131 -23.83 -9.30 0.75
CA LEU A 131 -24.64 -10.49 1.05
C LEU A 131 -24.96 -10.57 2.54
N PHE A 132 -23.95 -10.39 3.40
CA PHE A 132 -24.12 -10.35 4.85
C PHE A 132 -25.03 -9.20 5.27
N TRP A 133 -24.77 -7.98 4.79
CA TRP A 133 -25.51 -6.76 5.12
C TRP A 133 -26.99 -6.91 4.79
N TYR A 134 -27.36 -7.34 3.59
CA TYR A 134 -28.78 -7.46 3.22
C TYR A 134 -29.50 -8.64 3.89
N GLN A 135 -28.79 -9.70 4.28
CA GLN A 135 -29.36 -10.83 5.03
C GLN A 135 -29.58 -10.46 6.51
N TRP A 136 -28.61 -9.78 7.12
CA TRP A 136 -28.63 -9.44 8.54
C TRP A 136 -29.22 -8.05 8.80
N PHE A 137 -29.33 -7.17 7.83
CA PHE A 137 -29.89 -5.84 7.95
C PHE A 137 -30.67 -5.52 6.65
N PRO A 138 -31.89 -6.06 6.50
CA PRO A 138 -32.68 -5.85 5.30
C PRO A 138 -33.10 -4.40 5.21
N ALA A 139 -33.16 -3.89 3.98
CA ALA A 139 -33.52 -2.50 3.73
C ALA A 139 -34.92 -2.16 4.29
N PRO A 140 -35.16 -0.91 4.70
CA PRO A 140 -36.46 -0.49 5.22
C PRO A 140 -37.58 -0.72 4.19
N ASN A 141 -38.55 -1.58 4.52
CA ASN A 141 -39.73 -1.85 3.69
C ASN A 141 -40.91 -0.90 4.00
N GLY A 142 -40.62 0.40 4.13
CA GLY A 142 -41.66 1.41 4.36
C GLY A 142 -42.38 1.85 3.08
N ASN A 143 -43.62 2.35 3.22
CA ASN A 143 -44.39 2.96 2.12
C ASN A 143 -43.88 4.38 1.80
N PHE A 144 -42.63 4.48 1.34
CA PHE A 144 -42.05 5.72 0.87
C PHE A 144 -42.30 5.94 -0.63
N PRO A 145 -42.40 7.19 -1.10
CA PRO A 145 -42.40 7.48 -2.54
C PRO A 145 -41.11 6.98 -3.18
N TRP A 146 -41.18 6.66 -4.48
CA TRP A 146 -40.11 5.96 -5.20
C TRP A 146 -38.73 6.63 -5.11
N SER A 147 -38.70 7.98 -5.14
CA SER A 147 -37.47 8.78 -5.07
C SER A 147 -36.78 8.67 -3.71
N ILE A 148 -37.55 8.77 -2.62
CA ILE A 148 -37.05 8.59 -1.26
C ILE A 148 -36.60 7.15 -1.06
N ARG A 149 -37.36 6.16 -1.54
CA ARG A 149 -36.98 4.75 -1.46
C ARG A 149 -35.67 4.46 -2.19
N TRP A 150 -35.48 5.04 -3.37
CA TRP A 150 -34.22 4.93 -4.11
C TRP A 150 -33.05 5.52 -3.33
N LEU A 151 -33.20 6.72 -2.77
CA LEU A 151 -32.16 7.37 -1.96
C LEU A 151 -31.84 6.55 -0.70
N LEU A 152 -32.86 6.06 0.01
CA LEU A 152 -32.68 5.21 1.19
C LEU A 152 -31.95 3.91 0.85
N ASN A 153 -32.27 3.29 -0.28
CA ASN A 153 -31.58 2.09 -0.74
C ASN A 153 -30.11 2.36 -1.08
N LEU A 154 -29.79 3.50 -1.69
CA LEU A 154 -28.41 3.89 -1.95
C LEU A 154 -27.64 4.19 -0.67
N LEU A 155 -28.22 4.94 0.26
CA LEU A 155 -27.63 5.19 1.57
C LEU A 155 -27.38 3.89 2.33
N HIS A 156 -28.35 2.97 2.28
CA HIS A 156 -28.24 1.66 2.90
C HIS A 156 -27.13 0.81 2.30
N LEU A 157 -27.02 0.78 0.96
CA LEU A 157 -25.95 0.10 0.24
C LEU A 157 -24.58 0.71 0.59
N GLN A 158 -24.46 2.03 0.54
CA GLN A 158 -23.21 2.73 0.80
C GLN A 158 -22.77 2.57 2.25
N ALA A 159 -23.69 2.63 3.21
CA ALA A 159 -23.42 2.38 4.63
C ALA A 159 -22.90 0.95 4.83
N GLY A 160 -23.56 -0.05 4.25
CA GLY A 160 -23.14 -1.45 4.34
C GLY A 160 -21.73 -1.67 3.79
N ILE A 161 -21.43 -1.18 2.59
CA ILE A 161 -20.08 -1.32 2.00
C ILE A 161 -19.04 -0.57 2.84
N THR A 162 -19.32 0.66 3.26
CA THR A 162 -18.36 1.49 4.00
C THR A 162 -18.02 0.86 5.36
N LEU A 163 -19.02 0.37 6.09
CA LEU A 163 -18.83 -0.23 7.40
C LEU A 163 -18.17 -1.61 7.33
N LEU A 164 -18.59 -2.46 6.39
CA LEU A 164 -18.13 -3.84 6.33
C LEU A 164 -16.79 -4.01 5.63
N LEU A 165 -16.40 -3.10 4.74
CA LEU A 165 -15.06 -3.08 4.15
C LEU A 165 -14.00 -2.39 5.03
N LEU A 166 -14.41 -1.73 6.12
CA LEU A 166 -13.52 -0.97 7.00
C LEU A 166 -12.25 -1.76 7.44
N PRO A 167 -12.34 -3.02 7.90
CA PRO A 167 -11.14 -3.77 8.30
C PRO A 167 -10.17 -4.01 7.15
N LEU A 168 -10.71 -4.33 5.98
CA LEU A 168 -9.91 -4.59 4.80
C LEU A 168 -9.28 -3.29 4.27
N GLN A 169 -10.02 -2.19 4.27
CA GLN A 169 -9.50 -0.88 3.85
C GLN A 169 -8.36 -0.41 4.75
N VAL A 170 -8.53 -0.48 6.07
CA VAL A 170 -7.47 -0.09 7.02
C VAL A 170 -6.26 -1.02 6.91
N ALA A 171 -6.46 -2.34 6.79
CA ALA A 171 -5.35 -3.27 6.65
C ALA A 171 -4.55 -3.11 5.34
N LEU A 172 -5.18 -2.65 4.26
CA LEU A 172 -4.52 -2.48 2.95
C LEU A 172 -3.98 -1.08 2.72
N PHE A 173 -4.67 -0.06 3.19
CA PHE A 173 -4.39 1.34 2.86
C PHE A 173 -3.99 2.20 4.07
N HIS A 174 -4.05 1.66 5.29
CA HIS A 174 -3.66 2.35 6.54
C HIS A 174 -4.45 3.64 6.80
N GLY A 175 -5.66 3.74 6.27
CA GLY A 175 -6.51 4.92 6.40
C GLY A 175 -7.89 4.72 5.83
N ILE A 176 -8.76 5.68 6.12
CA ILE A 176 -10.16 5.71 5.69
C ILE A 176 -10.49 7.10 5.14
N SER A 177 -11.40 7.15 4.16
CA SER A 177 -11.96 8.41 3.69
C SER A 177 -13.33 8.63 4.35
N VAL A 178 -13.42 9.65 5.21
CA VAL A 178 -14.67 10.02 5.90
C VAL A 178 -15.68 10.61 4.93
N THR A 179 -15.21 11.30 3.88
CA THR A 179 -16.06 11.87 2.83
C THR A 179 -16.50 10.83 1.79
N ALA A 180 -15.99 9.60 1.83
CA ALA A 180 -16.30 8.56 0.85
C ALA A 180 -17.78 8.23 0.74
N MET A 181 -18.52 8.24 1.86
CA MET A 181 -19.96 7.95 1.81
C MET A 181 -20.71 9.02 1.00
N LEU A 182 -20.43 10.30 1.27
CA LEU A 182 -21.05 11.41 0.56
C LEU A 182 -20.57 11.48 -0.90
N ALA A 183 -19.27 11.33 -1.13
CA ALA A 183 -18.69 11.35 -2.46
C ALA A 183 -19.28 10.24 -3.34
N ASN A 184 -19.35 9.00 -2.84
CA ASN A 184 -19.86 7.87 -3.61
C ASN A 184 -21.37 7.91 -3.83
N LEU A 185 -22.13 8.56 -2.94
CA LEU A 185 -23.58 8.77 -3.13
C LEU A 185 -23.89 9.52 -4.43
N PHE A 186 -23.03 10.48 -4.81
CA PHE A 186 -23.15 11.23 -6.06
C PHE A 186 -22.32 10.64 -7.19
N ALA A 187 -21.07 10.26 -6.91
CA ALA A 187 -20.12 9.82 -7.93
C ALA A 187 -20.52 8.49 -8.57
N VAL A 188 -21.01 7.51 -7.80
CA VAL A 188 -21.38 6.19 -8.34
C VAL A 188 -22.55 6.32 -9.33
N PRO A 189 -23.69 6.96 -9.01
CA PRO A 189 -24.76 7.16 -9.98
C PRO A 189 -24.33 8.02 -11.17
N TRP A 190 -23.58 9.10 -10.94
CA TRP A 190 -23.14 10.01 -12.00
C TRP A 190 -22.28 9.29 -13.04
N VAL A 191 -21.26 8.55 -12.59
CA VAL A 191 -20.40 7.80 -13.50
C VAL A 191 -21.17 6.68 -14.20
N THR A 192 -22.00 5.94 -13.47
CA THR A 192 -22.72 4.76 -14.01
C THR A 192 -23.79 5.15 -15.03
N PHE A 193 -24.57 6.20 -14.77
CA PHE A 193 -25.74 6.56 -15.59
C PHE A 193 -25.51 7.73 -16.55
N VAL A 194 -24.44 8.51 -16.37
CA VAL A 194 -24.14 9.66 -17.26
C VAL A 194 -22.83 9.41 -18.00
N THR A 195 -21.70 9.29 -17.29
CA THR A 195 -20.38 9.25 -17.92
C THR A 195 -20.17 7.98 -18.76
N VAL A 196 -20.43 6.79 -18.21
CA VAL A 196 -20.21 5.52 -18.92
C VAL A 196 -21.09 5.38 -20.17
N PRO A 197 -22.41 5.69 -20.13
CA PRO A 197 -23.24 5.69 -21.33
C PRO A 197 -22.76 6.66 -22.41
N LEU A 198 -22.33 7.88 -22.03
CA LEU A 198 -21.77 8.84 -22.99
C LEU A 198 -20.49 8.31 -23.63
N ILE A 199 -19.58 7.72 -22.85
CA ILE A 199 -18.35 7.11 -23.38
C ILE A 199 -18.69 5.97 -24.34
N LEU A 200 -19.58 5.06 -23.94
CA LEU A 200 -20.02 3.95 -24.80
C LEU A 200 -20.68 4.43 -26.09
N ALA A 201 -21.52 5.47 -26.01
CA ALA A 201 -22.14 6.09 -27.18
C ALA A 201 -21.08 6.71 -28.09
N GLY A 202 -20.11 7.44 -27.54
CA GLY A 202 -18.99 8.01 -28.29
C GLY A 202 -18.19 6.95 -29.03
N MET A 203 -17.89 5.83 -28.37
CA MET A 203 -17.19 4.69 -28.99
C MET A 203 -17.99 4.05 -30.14
N ILE A 204 -19.32 3.92 -30.01
CA ILE A 204 -20.17 3.40 -31.10
C ILE A 204 -20.26 4.41 -32.25
N LEU A 205 -20.41 5.70 -31.95
CA LEU A 205 -20.48 6.77 -32.96
C LEU A 205 -19.19 6.86 -33.77
N HIS A 206 -18.05 6.73 -33.11
CA HIS A 206 -16.73 6.66 -33.75
C HIS A 206 -16.65 5.53 -34.79
N LEU A 207 -17.28 4.38 -34.51
CA LEU A 207 -17.32 3.24 -35.44
C LEU A 207 -18.37 3.40 -36.57
N THR A 208 -19.42 4.20 -36.36
CA THR A 208 -20.59 4.29 -37.27
C THR A 208 -20.58 5.54 -38.16
N GLY A 209 -19.73 6.53 -37.89
CA GLY A 209 -19.38 7.60 -38.83
C GLY A 209 -20.12 8.96 -38.77
N PRO A 210 -21.13 9.25 -37.93
CA PRO A 210 -21.62 10.63 -37.78
C PRO A 210 -20.67 11.45 -36.90
N LEU A 211 -19.55 11.90 -37.49
CA LEU A 211 -18.44 12.62 -36.83
C LEU A 211 -18.91 13.83 -36.01
N PHE A 212 -19.92 14.57 -36.47
CA PHE A 212 -20.46 15.70 -35.73
C PHE A 212 -21.09 15.28 -34.39
N CYS A 213 -21.88 14.20 -34.39
CA CYS A 213 -22.48 13.67 -33.15
C CYS A 213 -21.43 13.11 -32.20
N GLU A 214 -20.33 12.56 -32.74
CA GLU A 214 -19.22 12.04 -31.96
C GLU A 214 -18.57 13.14 -31.10
N GLU A 215 -18.22 14.28 -31.70
CA GLU A 215 -17.59 15.40 -30.99
C GLU A 215 -18.46 15.93 -29.84
N TRP A 216 -19.78 16.06 -30.07
CA TRP A 216 -20.72 16.48 -29.02
C TRP A 216 -20.79 15.48 -27.87
N VAL A 217 -20.79 14.18 -28.16
CA VAL A 217 -20.85 13.14 -27.12
C VAL A 217 -19.56 13.11 -26.31
N TRP A 218 -18.39 13.24 -26.94
CA TRP A 218 -17.12 13.36 -26.22
C TRP A 218 -17.05 14.64 -25.39
N TYR A 219 -17.52 15.77 -25.92
CA TYR A 219 -17.62 17.01 -25.16
C TYR A 219 -18.53 16.86 -23.93
N LEU A 220 -19.69 16.22 -24.06
CA LEU A 220 -20.58 15.96 -22.94
C LEU A 220 -19.95 14.99 -21.92
N ALA A 221 -19.21 13.97 -22.37
CA ALA A 221 -18.50 13.06 -21.48
C ALA A 221 -17.40 13.78 -20.68
N ASP A 222 -16.62 14.65 -21.33
CA ASP A 222 -15.62 15.50 -20.69
C ASP A 222 -16.27 16.45 -19.66
N ARG A 223 -17.36 17.13 -20.04
CA ARG A 223 -18.10 18.03 -19.13
C ARG A 223 -18.71 17.29 -17.94
N ALA A 224 -19.23 16.09 -18.15
CA ALA A 224 -19.73 15.25 -17.07
C ALA A 224 -18.60 14.90 -16.09
N LEU A 225 -17.43 14.53 -16.58
CA LEU A 225 -16.27 14.21 -15.74
C LEU A 225 -15.71 15.46 -15.04
N ALA A 226 -15.66 16.61 -15.73
CA ALA A 226 -15.24 17.89 -15.17
C ALA A 226 -16.16 18.35 -14.03
N ALA A 227 -17.49 18.22 -14.21
CA ALA A 227 -18.47 18.51 -13.17
C ALA A 227 -18.29 17.60 -11.94
N LEU A 228 -18.02 16.31 -12.15
CA LEU A 228 -17.71 15.38 -11.08
C LEU A 228 -16.46 15.82 -10.30
N PHE A 229 -15.36 16.13 -10.98
CA PHE A 229 -14.14 16.57 -10.31
C PHE A 229 -14.29 17.91 -9.61
N TYR A 230 -15.07 18.84 -10.16
CA TYR A 230 -15.40 20.08 -9.48
C TYR A 230 -16.12 19.83 -8.15
N LEU A 231 -17.11 18.93 -8.14
CA LEU A 231 -17.81 18.52 -6.92
C LEU A 231 -16.85 17.84 -5.93
N LEU A 232 -16.02 16.89 -6.39
CA LEU A 232 -15.09 16.17 -5.52
C LEU A 232 -14.02 17.09 -4.91
N ASN A 233 -13.53 18.08 -5.68
CA ASN A 233 -12.59 19.10 -5.20
C ASN A 233 -13.22 20.07 -4.18
N SER A 234 -14.55 20.22 -4.21
CA SER A 234 -15.28 21.07 -3.28
C SER A 234 -15.54 20.39 -1.93
N LEU A 235 -15.34 19.07 -1.84
CA LEU A 235 -15.44 18.35 -0.58
C LEU A 235 -14.20 18.61 0.29
N PRO A 236 -14.35 18.68 1.62
CA PRO A 236 -13.21 18.81 2.52
C PRO A 236 -12.28 17.60 2.43
N GLN A 237 -11.01 17.79 2.80
CA GLN A 237 -10.07 16.68 2.95
C GLN A 237 -10.65 15.64 3.92
N GLY A 238 -10.75 14.41 3.44
CA GLY A 238 -11.48 13.33 4.11
C GLY A 238 -10.60 12.18 4.56
N TRP A 239 -9.34 12.14 4.14
CA TRP A 239 -8.45 11.04 4.46
C TRP A 239 -7.93 11.13 5.90
N VAL A 240 -8.32 10.15 6.70
CA VAL A 240 -7.83 9.97 8.06
C VAL A 240 -6.89 8.77 8.07
N ASN A 241 -5.65 8.98 8.51
CA ASN A 241 -4.69 7.89 8.68
C ASN A 241 -5.04 7.14 9.96
N ILE A 242 -5.03 5.82 9.88
CA ILE A 242 -5.36 4.93 10.99
C ILE A 242 -4.11 4.15 11.33
N ASP A 243 -3.62 4.32 12.56
CA ASP A 243 -2.46 3.56 13.05
C ASP A 243 -2.83 2.11 13.41
N GLN A 244 -1.83 1.24 13.47
CA GLN A 244 -2.01 -0.20 13.66
C GLN A 244 -2.82 -0.57 14.91
N ARG A 245 -2.80 0.26 15.96
CA ARG A 245 -3.50 -0.05 17.22
C ARG A 245 -5.02 -0.07 17.05
N TRP A 246 -5.54 0.66 16.06
CA TRP A 246 -6.97 0.70 15.74
C TRP A 246 -7.43 -0.46 14.86
N GLN A 247 -6.51 -1.24 14.29
CA GLN A 247 -6.84 -2.26 13.30
C GLN A 247 -7.90 -3.24 13.82
N TRP A 248 -7.83 -3.67 15.08
CA TRP A 248 -8.83 -4.58 15.64
C TRP A 248 -10.20 -3.92 15.84
N LEU A 249 -10.25 -2.65 16.25
CA LEU A 249 -11.50 -1.90 16.41
C LEU A 249 -12.28 -1.75 15.10
N THR A 250 -11.62 -1.85 13.95
CA THR A 250 -12.30 -1.81 12.65
C THR A 250 -13.26 -2.99 12.43
N LEU A 251 -13.10 -4.10 13.16
CA LEU A 251 -14.03 -5.25 13.11
C LEU A 251 -15.34 -4.97 13.87
N SER A 252 -15.42 -3.88 14.63
CA SER A 252 -16.61 -3.56 15.44
C SER A 252 -17.91 -3.46 14.65
N PRO A 253 -18.00 -2.96 13.40
CA PRO A 253 -19.26 -2.95 12.65
C PRO A 253 -19.81 -4.36 12.40
N TRP A 254 -18.95 -5.33 12.10
CA TRP A 254 -19.36 -6.73 11.95
C TRP A 254 -19.89 -7.30 13.27
N LEU A 255 -19.12 -7.16 14.34
CA LEU A 255 -19.44 -7.74 15.64
C LEU A 255 -20.67 -7.08 16.28
N THR A 256 -20.84 -5.77 16.12
CA THR A 256 -22.01 -5.04 16.63
C THR A 256 -23.30 -5.46 15.92
N LEU A 257 -23.27 -5.67 14.60
CA LEU A 257 -24.42 -6.20 13.86
C LEU A 257 -24.80 -7.61 14.33
N ILE A 258 -23.79 -8.47 14.53
CA ILE A 258 -24.01 -9.83 15.04
C ILE A 258 -24.59 -9.78 16.46
N ALA A 259 -23.98 -8.99 17.34
CA ALA A 259 -24.44 -8.83 18.72
C ALA A 259 -25.86 -8.27 18.80
N TRP A 260 -26.18 -7.28 17.96
CA TRP A 260 -27.51 -6.70 17.86
C TRP A 260 -28.54 -7.72 17.39
N ARG A 261 -28.26 -8.46 16.32
CA ARG A 261 -29.20 -9.45 15.76
C ARG A 261 -29.44 -10.66 16.63
N LEU A 262 -28.41 -11.13 17.31
CA LEU A 262 -28.51 -12.25 18.22
C LEU A 262 -28.95 -11.83 19.63
N ASN A 263 -29.29 -10.54 19.83
CA ASN A 263 -29.64 -9.95 21.13
C ASN A 263 -28.58 -10.15 22.23
N ILE A 264 -27.33 -10.44 21.85
CA ILE A 264 -26.20 -10.69 22.77
C ILE A 264 -25.98 -9.48 23.68
N TRP A 265 -26.16 -8.27 23.16
CA TRP A 265 -26.02 -7.03 23.94
C TRP A 265 -27.02 -6.90 25.10
N ARG A 266 -28.18 -7.58 25.04
CA ARG A 266 -29.17 -7.62 26.13
C ARG A 266 -28.94 -8.80 27.07
N THR A 267 -28.62 -9.97 26.51
CA THR A 267 -28.49 -11.21 27.29
C THR A 267 -27.11 -11.35 27.95
N TRP A 268 -26.05 -10.87 27.29
CA TRP A 268 -24.64 -11.00 27.68
C TRP A 268 -23.87 -9.68 27.47
N PRO A 269 -24.29 -8.55 28.07
CA PRO A 269 -23.63 -7.25 27.87
C PRO A 269 -22.14 -7.26 28.28
N ALA A 270 -21.78 -8.08 29.27
CA ALA A 270 -20.39 -8.26 29.70
C ALA A 270 -19.50 -8.83 28.58
N VAL A 271 -20.02 -9.68 27.69
CA VAL A 271 -19.28 -10.23 26.55
C VAL A 271 -19.02 -9.13 25.52
N CYS A 272 -20.03 -8.32 25.20
CA CYS A 272 -19.86 -7.17 24.30
C CYS A 272 -18.84 -6.17 24.84
N PHE A 273 -18.92 -5.83 26.12
CA PHE A 273 -17.99 -4.90 26.76
C PHE A 273 -16.57 -5.46 26.81
N SER A 274 -16.41 -6.72 27.20
CA SER A 274 -15.09 -7.39 27.23
C SER A 274 -14.50 -7.49 25.83
N GLY A 275 -15.30 -7.79 24.82
CA GLY A 275 -14.88 -7.81 23.42
C GLY A 275 -14.36 -6.45 22.95
N LEU A 276 -15.12 -5.38 23.20
CA LEU A 276 -14.69 -4.00 22.87
C LEU A 276 -13.40 -3.62 23.62
N LEU A 277 -13.30 -3.96 24.91
CA LEU A 277 -12.12 -3.68 25.72
C LEU A 277 -10.89 -4.42 25.17
N LEU A 278 -11.01 -5.71 24.85
CA LEU A 278 -9.94 -6.50 24.23
C LEU A 278 -9.52 -5.95 22.85
N MET A 279 -10.47 -5.50 22.03
CA MET A 279 -10.17 -4.88 20.73
C MET A 279 -9.48 -3.52 20.89
N SER A 280 -9.82 -2.77 21.94
CA SER A 280 -9.19 -1.48 22.24
C SER A 280 -7.82 -1.63 22.92
N TRP A 281 -7.49 -2.81 23.46
CA TRP A 281 -6.28 -3.09 24.24
C TRP A 281 -4.97 -2.52 23.67
N PRO A 282 -4.69 -2.58 22.34
CA PRO A 282 -3.48 -2.01 21.77
C PRO A 282 -3.35 -0.49 21.94
N LEU A 283 -4.45 0.25 22.12
CA LEU A 283 -4.44 1.70 22.33
C LEU A 283 -3.87 2.09 23.69
N TRP A 284 -3.98 1.19 24.67
CA TRP A 284 -3.58 1.43 26.06
C TRP A 284 -2.15 0.98 26.35
N ARG A 285 -1.50 0.27 25.42
CA ARG A 285 -0.11 -0.17 25.57
C ARG A 285 0.87 0.94 25.15
N PRO A 286 1.90 1.22 25.96
CA PRO A 286 2.98 2.12 25.53
C PRO A 286 3.68 1.54 24.30
N ILE A 287 4.05 2.43 23.37
CA ILE A 287 4.82 2.05 22.17
C ILE A 287 6.25 1.75 22.61
N ASN A 288 6.68 0.50 22.41
CA ASN A 288 8.06 0.04 22.66
C ASN A 288 8.64 0.41 24.04
N PRO A 289 8.09 -0.13 25.15
CA PRO A 289 8.39 0.36 26.50
C PRO A 289 9.80 0.06 27.03
N SER A 290 10.59 -0.81 26.39
CA SER A 290 11.83 -1.33 26.98
C SER A 290 12.93 -1.63 25.97
N GLY A 291 13.11 -0.78 24.96
CA GLY A 291 14.18 -0.97 23.97
C GLY A 291 14.23 0.11 22.90
N TRP A 292 15.18 -0.05 21.98
CA TRP A 292 15.22 0.70 20.72
C TRP A 292 15.22 -0.26 19.55
N GLN A 293 14.92 0.24 18.36
CA GLN A 293 14.77 -0.58 17.16
C GLN A 293 15.42 0.12 15.98
N VAL A 294 15.90 -0.67 15.03
CA VAL A 294 16.41 -0.17 13.76
C VAL A 294 15.70 -0.91 12.64
N HIS A 295 15.01 -0.19 11.79
CA HIS A 295 14.31 -0.76 10.63
C HIS A 295 14.97 -0.27 9.36
N MET A 296 15.62 -1.18 8.62
CA MET A 296 15.99 -0.95 7.23
C MET A 296 14.75 -1.16 6.37
N LEU A 297 14.17 -0.07 5.87
CA LEU A 297 12.94 -0.09 5.11
C LEU A 297 13.21 -0.59 3.67
N ASP A 298 12.32 -1.42 3.14
CA ASP A 298 12.38 -1.85 1.74
C ASP A 298 11.90 -0.71 0.83
N VAL A 299 12.81 0.21 0.50
CA VAL A 299 12.58 1.36 -0.38
C VAL A 299 12.98 1.09 -1.84
N GLY A 300 13.28 -0.16 -2.18
CA GLY A 300 13.86 -0.54 -3.47
C GLY A 300 15.33 -0.13 -3.57
N GLN A 301 15.72 0.46 -4.72
CA GLN A 301 17.09 0.92 -4.93
C GLN A 301 17.28 2.25 -4.21
N GLY A 302 17.98 2.20 -3.08
CA GLY A 302 18.26 3.34 -2.22
C GLY A 302 18.40 2.90 -0.77
N LEU A 303 18.50 3.87 0.14
CA LEU A 303 18.66 3.60 1.57
C LEU A 303 17.67 4.43 2.39
N ALA A 304 16.99 3.79 3.33
CA ALA A 304 16.23 4.44 4.38
C ALA A 304 16.23 3.55 5.63
N ILE A 305 16.78 4.06 6.72
CA ILE A 305 16.83 3.38 8.01
C ILE A 305 16.09 4.22 9.05
N ALA A 306 15.14 3.62 9.76
CA ALA A 306 14.42 4.23 10.87
C ALA A 306 14.98 3.74 12.21
N ILE A 307 15.55 4.65 13.01
CA ILE A 307 16.04 4.38 14.36
C ILE A 307 14.95 4.83 15.34
N VAL A 308 14.30 3.88 16.00
CA VAL A 308 13.07 4.09 16.77
C VAL A 308 13.33 3.87 18.26
N ARG A 309 12.86 4.80 19.10
CA ARG A 309 12.80 4.62 20.55
C ARG A 309 11.57 5.34 21.09
N GLY A 310 10.72 4.61 21.82
CA GLY A 310 9.39 5.11 22.19
C GLY A 310 8.52 5.39 20.96
N ASP A 311 7.90 6.57 20.91
CA ASP A 311 7.08 7.08 19.80
C ASP A 311 7.88 7.95 18.81
N LYS A 312 9.19 8.08 18.99
CA LYS A 312 10.06 8.97 18.20
C LYS A 312 10.97 8.17 17.29
N VAL A 313 11.39 8.83 16.20
CA VAL A 313 12.30 8.24 15.22
C VAL A 313 13.28 9.25 14.64
N ILE A 314 14.52 8.79 14.43
CA ILE A 314 15.51 9.44 13.57
C ILE A 314 15.65 8.61 12.31
N LEU A 315 15.56 9.25 11.15
CA LEU A 315 15.81 8.61 9.86
C LEU A 315 17.28 8.77 9.46
N TYR A 316 17.88 7.73 8.92
CA TYR A 316 19.13 7.79 8.18
C TYR A 316 18.82 7.51 6.71
N ASP A 317 18.97 8.54 5.89
CA ASP A 317 18.49 8.63 4.50
C ASP A 317 16.98 8.44 4.32
N THR A 318 16.51 8.71 3.09
CA THR A 318 15.11 8.91 2.75
C THR A 318 14.71 8.23 1.43
N GLY A 319 15.52 7.27 0.96
CA GLY A 319 15.28 6.51 -0.27
C GLY A 319 15.31 7.36 -1.54
N ARG A 320 14.70 6.82 -2.61
CA ARG A 320 14.78 7.34 -3.98
C ARG A 320 13.64 8.27 -4.36
N ALA A 321 13.92 9.23 -5.24
CA ALA A 321 12.90 9.97 -6.00
C ALA A 321 12.93 9.61 -7.49
N TRP A 322 11.77 9.68 -8.15
CA TRP A 322 11.58 9.44 -9.58
C TRP A 322 10.47 10.33 -10.16
N PRO A 323 10.29 10.39 -11.49
CA PRO A 323 9.22 11.18 -12.08
C PRO A 323 7.84 10.77 -11.53
N GLY A 324 7.17 11.69 -10.83
CA GLY A 324 5.85 11.45 -10.27
C GLY A 324 5.79 10.72 -8.93
N GLY A 325 6.90 10.55 -8.20
CA GLY A 325 6.87 9.99 -6.85
C GLY A 325 8.23 9.94 -6.14
N ASP A 326 8.18 9.61 -4.84
CA ASP A 326 9.37 9.38 -4.03
C ASP A 326 9.09 8.35 -2.92
N SER A 327 10.15 7.72 -2.42
CA SER A 327 10.10 6.74 -1.32
C SER A 327 9.52 7.35 -0.04
N GLY A 328 9.67 8.66 0.18
CA GLY A 328 9.05 9.39 1.28
C GLY A 328 7.53 9.26 1.26
N GLN A 329 6.88 9.62 0.16
CA GLN A 329 5.42 9.56 0.02
C GLN A 329 4.87 8.14 -0.04
N GLN A 330 5.59 7.22 -0.69
CA GLN A 330 5.05 5.88 -0.96
C GLN A 330 5.35 4.85 0.13
N VAL A 331 6.46 5.01 0.86
CA VAL A 331 6.92 4.01 1.83
C VAL A 331 7.07 4.62 3.21
N ILE A 332 7.91 5.65 3.36
CA ILE A 332 8.35 6.14 4.68
C ILE A 332 7.20 6.82 5.44
N ILE A 333 6.50 7.79 4.84
CA ILE A 333 5.38 8.50 5.49
C ILE A 333 4.25 7.53 5.89
N PRO A 334 3.75 6.65 5.00
CA PRO A 334 2.74 5.66 5.37
C PRO A 334 3.21 4.73 6.50
N TRP A 335 4.46 4.28 6.45
CA TRP A 335 5.04 3.39 7.48
C TRP A 335 5.12 4.08 8.85
N LEU A 336 5.60 5.33 8.90
CA LEU A 336 5.67 6.13 10.13
C LEU A 336 4.29 6.33 10.74
N ARG A 337 3.29 6.67 9.93
CA ARG A 337 1.91 6.86 10.37
C ARG A 337 1.28 5.56 10.87
N TRP A 338 1.50 4.45 10.15
CA TRP A 338 1.00 3.14 10.55
C TRP A 338 1.54 2.69 11.91
N HIS A 339 2.80 2.98 12.19
CA HIS A 339 3.45 2.66 13.48
C HIS A 339 3.28 3.75 14.55
N ASN A 340 2.51 4.81 14.26
CA ASN A 340 2.33 5.96 15.15
C ASN A 340 3.66 6.58 15.64
N LEU A 341 4.61 6.75 14.71
CA LEU A 341 5.93 7.30 14.98
C LEU A 341 6.04 8.75 14.49
N THR A 342 6.61 9.60 15.33
CA THR A 342 6.88 11.00 15.00
C THR A 342 8.37 11.17 14.68
N PRO A 343 8.73 11.55 13.45
CA PRO A 343 10.13 11.78 13.12
C PRO A 343 10.60 13.11 13.72
N GLU A 344 11.75 13.08 14.37
CA GLU A 344 12.38 14.27 14.98
C GLU A 344 13.56 14.77 14.16
N GLY A 345 14.22 13.88 13.41
CA GLY A 345 15.33 14.26 12.57
C GLY A 345 15.66 13.31 11.45
N VAL A 346 16.43 13.83 10.48
CA VAL A 346 16.97 13.08 9.34
C VAL A 346 18.47 13.30 9.26
N ILE A 347 19.23 12.21 9.26
CA ILE A 347 20.65 12.20 8.93
C ILE A 347 20.74 11.83 7.45
N LEU A 348 21.21 12.74 6.61
CA LEU A 348 21.48 12.47 5.20
C LEU A 348 22.94 12.11 5.04
N SER A 349 23.20 10.92 4.51
CA SER A 349 24.55 10.45 4.22
C SER A 349 25.21 11.35 3.18
N HIS A 350 24.59 11.51 2.01
CA HIS A 350 25.11 12.33 0.91
C HIS A 350 23.99 12.80 -0.04
N GLU A 351 24.35 13.45 -1.15
CA GLU A 351 23.42 14.19 -2.01
C GLU A 351 22.71 13.37 -3.10
N HIS A 352 23.00 12.08 -3.27
CA HIS A 352 22.42 11.28 -4.35
C HIS A 352 20.93 11.01 -4.17
N LEU A 353 20.21 10.90 -5.30
CA LEU A 353 18.75 10.88 -5.35
C LEU A 353 18.12 9.66 -4.68
N ASP A 354 18.85 8.56 -4.56
CA ASP A 354 18.50 7.31 -3.88
C ASP A 354 18.71 7.34 -2.36
N HIS A 355 19.23 8.46 -1.84
CA HIS A 355 19.37 8.75 -0.41
C HIS A 355 18.53 9.96 0.02
N ARG A 356 18.55 11.05 -0.74
CA ARG A 356 17.81 12.28 -0.39
C ARG A 356 16.39 12.37 -0.96
N GLY A 357 15.95 11.36 -1.69
CA GLY A 357 14.77 11.44 -2.57
C GLY A 357 13.49 11.79 -1.82
N GLY A 358 13.24 11.15 -0.68
CA GLY A 358 12.06 11.38 0.15
C GLY A 358 12.11 12.62 1.04
N LEU A 359 13.25 13.29 1.16
CA LEU A 359 13.46 14.39 2.13
C LEU A 359 12.43 15.52 1.97
N ARG A 360 12.19 15.99 0.75
CA ARG A 360 11.25 17.09 0.50
C ARG A 360 9.83 16.74 0.93
N SER A 361 9.42 15.49 0.68
CA SER A 361 8.09 15.02 1.06
C SER A 361 7.95 14.88 2.58
N LEU A 362 9.01 14.45 3.26
CA LEU A 362 9.06 14.44 4.73
C LEU A 362 8.98 15.86 5.32
N GLN A 363 9.75 16.82 4.79
CA GLN A 363 9.72 18.21 5.26
C GLN A 363 8.36 18.89 5.10
N ARG A 364 7.59 18.54 4.06
CA ARG A 364 6.22 19.05 3.88
C ARG A 364 5.26 18.55 4.98
N VAL A 365 5.47 17.33 5.47
CA VAL A 365 4.60 16.73 6.50
C VAL A 365 5.07 17.10 7.91
N TRP A 366 6.38 17.12 8.15
CA TRP A 366 6.99 17.45 9.43
C TRP A 366 8.06 18.55 9.26
N PRO A 367 7.67 19.82 9.16
CA PRO A 367 8.59 20.92 8.91
C PRO A 367 9.55 21.23 10.07
N SER A 368 9.25 20.76 11.28
CA SER A 368 10.06 20.97 12.48
C SER A 368 11.24 19.99 12.65
N MET A 369 11.35 18.97 11.78
CA MET A 369 12.46 18.02 11.86
C MET A 369 13.80 18.70 11.59
N TRP A 370 14.79 18.42 12.43
CA TRP A 370 16.16 18.81 12.11
C TRP A 370 16.73 17.91 11.02
N ILE A 371 17.65 18.45 10.22
CA ILE A 371 18.36 17.68 9.20
C ILE A 371 19.85 17.79 9.51
N ARG A 372 20.56 16.66 9.52
CA ARG A 372 22.01 16.62 9.70
C ARG A 372 22.66 16.06 8.44
N SER A 373 23.67 16.72 7.90
CA SER A 373 24.37 16.21 6.72
C SER A 373 25.79 16.77 6.58
N PRO A 374 26.66 16.14 5.78
CA PRO A 374 28.00 16.65 5.50
C PRO A 374 27.99 17.73 4.40
N LEU A 375 26.82 18.13 3.90
CA LEU A 375 26.67 18.90 2.67
C LEU A 375 26.88 20.40 2.87
N GLY A 376 26.69 20.91 4.10
CA GLY A 376 26.76 22.33 4.42
C GLY A 376 25.61 23.15 3.84
N TRP A 377 24.46 22.52 3.57
CA TRP A 377 23.26 23.23 3.11
C TRP A 377 22.63 24.03 4.24
N GLN A 378 21.96 25.14 3.88
CA GLN A 378 21.28 25.99 4.84
C GLN A 378 20.23 25.19 5.64
N GLY A 379 20.23 25.36 6.97
CA GLY A 379 19.33 24.65 7.87
C GLY A 379 19.75 23.23 8.21
N HIS A 380 20.88 22.74 7.66
CA HIS A 380 21.41 21.44 8.03
C HIS A 380 22.43 21.58 9.17
N LEU A 381 22.25 20.79 10.22
CA LEU A 381 23.26 20.54 11.24
C LEU A 381 24.45 19.79 10.59
N PRO A 382 25.69 20.06 11.03
CA PRO A 382 26.88 19.46 10.43
C PRO A 382 26.92 17.95 10.71
N CYS A 383 27.36 17.12 9.77
CA CYS A 383 27.79 15.74 10.07
C CYS A 383 29.25 15.56 9.65
N PHE A 384 30.16 15.71 10.62
CA PHE A 384 31.59 15.53 10.42
C PHE A 384 32.19 14.69 11.53
N ARG A 385 33.35 14.08 11.28
CA ARG A 385 34.09 13.30 12.26
C ARG A 385 34.26 14.08 13.56
N GLY A 386 34.00 13.41 14.68
CA GLY A 386 34.18 13.95 16.03
C GLY A 386 32.92 14.59 16.61
N GLU A 387 31.91 14.84 15.77
CA GLU A 387 30.60 15.25 16.25
C GLU A 387 29.92 14.11 17.02
N GLN A 388 29.36 14.44 18.17
CA GLN A 388 28.63 13.51 19.03
C GLN A 388 27.35 14.18 19.52
N TRP A 389 26.26 13.43 19.56
CA TRP A 389 25.01 13.88 20.18
C TRP A 389 24.27 12.71 20.81
N GLN A 390 23.37 13.03 21.73
CA GLN A 390 22.51 12.06 22.37
C GLN A 390 21.06 12.28 21.97
N TRP A 391 20.32 11.20 21.82
CA TRP A 391 18.90 11.22 21.52
C TRP A 391 18.21 10.05 22.22
N GLN A 392 17.25 10.36 23.09
CA GLN A 392 16.48 9.36 23.85
C GLN A 392 17.37 8.35 24.60
N GLY A 393 18.58 8.73 25.04
CA GLY A 393 19.54 7.82 25.69
C GLY A 393 20.31 6.89 24.74
N LEU A 394 20.24 7.12 23.42
CA LEU A 394 21.18 6.58 22.44
C LEU A 394 22.26 7.61 22.16
N THR A 395 23.48 7.16 21.95
CA THR A 395 24.60 8.02 21.58
C THR A 395 24.90 7.85 20.10
N PHE A 396 25.06 8.97 19.41
CA PHE A 396 25.40 9.04 18.00
C PHE A 396 26.80 9.64 17.86
N HIS A 397 27.67 8.97 17.11
CA HIS A 397 29.02 9.42 16.82
C HIS A 397 29.24 9.48 15.31
N ALA A 398 29.53 10.66 14.79
CA ALA A 398 29.94 10.81 13.40
C ALA A 398 31.43 10.48 13.24
N HIS A 399 31.75 9.56 12.34
CA HIS A 399 33.10 9.06 12.09
C HIS A 399 33.71 9.57 10.78
N TRP A 400 32.88 9.98 9.83
CA TRP A 400 33.26 10.48 8.52
C TRP A 400 32.15 11.39 7.96
N PRO A 401 32.44 12.38 7.10
CA PRO A 401 33.76 12.82 6.62
C PRO A 401 34.49 13.76 7.59
N LEU A 402 35.76 14.06 7.29
CA LEU A 402 36.47 15.18 7.91
C LEU A 402 35.85 16.51 7.43
N ARG A 403 35.81 17.53 8.30
CA ARG A 403 35.22 18.85 7.98
C ARG A 403 35.86 19.50 6.75
N GLU A 404 37.17 19.34 6.58
CA GLU A 404 37.95 19.86 5.45
C GLU A 404 38.08 18.88 4.28
N SER A 405 37.32 17.78 4.28
CA SER A 405 37.41 16.76 3.23
C SER A 405 36.95 17.31 1.87
N ALA A 406 37.80 17.16 0.86
CA ALA A 406 37.47 17.42 -0.55
C ALA A 406 36.62 16.31 -1.20
N ALA A 407 36.19 15.29 -0.44
CA ALA A 407 35.36 14.20 -0.96
C ALA A 407 34.00 14.70 -1.47
N ARG A 408 33.48 14.04 -2.50
CA ARG A 408 32.18 14.34 -3.15
C ARG A 408 31.39 13.05 -3.36
N GLY A 409 30.07 13.16 -3.54
CA GLY A 409 29.17 12.02 -3.72
C GLY A 409 29.32 10.98 -2.61
N ASN A 410 29.30 9.72 -3.00
CA ASN A 410 29.49 8.53 -2.17
C ASN A 410 30.56 8.66 -1.08
N ASN A 411 31.76 9.11 -1.46
CA ASN A 411 32.89 9.21 -0.54
C ASN A 411 32.77 10.37 0.48
N ARG A 412 31.75 11.22 0.36
CA ARG A 412 31.39 12.25 1.35
C ARG A 412 30.31 11.76 2.32
N SER A 413 29.83 10.52 2.22
CA SER A 413 28.78 9.98 3.08
C SER A 413 29.05 10.22 4.57
N CYS A 414 28.05 10.74 5.28
CA CYS A 414 28.06 10.89 6.73
C CYS A 414 27.98 9.52 7.40
N VAL A 415 29.11 9.00 7.88
CA VAL A 415 29.18 7.71 8.58
C VAL A 415 28.90 7.95 10.05
N VAL A 416 27.90 7.27 10.59
CA VAL A 416 27.43 7.45 11.96
C VAL A 416 27.34 6.11 12.66
N LYS A 417 27.91 6.01 13.85
CA LYS A 417 27.66 4.90 14.77
C LYS A 417 26.56 5.32 15.75
N VAL A 418 25.61 4.42 15.98
CA VAL A 418 24.53 4.59 16.96
C VAL A 418 24.65 3.48 17.98
N ASP A 419 24.70 3.82 19.26
CA ASP A 419 24.86 2.83 20.34
C ASP A 419 24.08 3.17 21.61
N ASP A 420 23.69 2.14 22.34
CA ASP A 420 23.05 2.23 23.66
C ASP A 420 24.02 1.92 24.82
N GLY A 421 25.33 1.85 24.52
CA GLY A 421 26.38 1.42 25.44
C GLY A 421 26.66 -0.09 25.47
N VAL A 422 25.76 -0.93 24.93
CA VAL A 422 25.92 -2.39 24.88
C VAL A 422 25.94 -2.89 23.43
N HIS A 423 24.96 -2.47 22.65
CA HIS A 423 24.80 -2.81 21.24
C HIS A 423 24.93 -1.57 20.38
N SER A 424 25.42 -1.77 19.15
CA SER A 424 25.67 -0.66 18.24
C SER A 424 25.49 -1.03 16.78
N ILE A 425 25.14 -0.04 15.96
CA ILE A 425 25.11 -0.17 14.50
C ILE A 425 25.96 0.92 13.86
N LEU A 426 26.79 0.54 12.88
CA LEU A 426 27.51 1.46 12.02
C LEU A 426 26.73 1.69 10.72
N LEU A 427 26.31 2.94 10.50
CA LEU A 427 25.62 3.41 9.31
C LEU A 427 26.64 4.09 8.40
N THR A 428 26.95 3.47 7.26
CA THR A 428 28.09 3.86 6.42
C THR A 428 27.70 4.73 5.23
N GLY A 429 26.41 4.76 4.89
CA GLY A 429 25.95 5.30 3.61
C GLY A 429 26.66 4.57 2.47
N ASP A 430 27.18 5.33 1.52
CA ASP A 430 27.75 4.81 0.28
C ASP A 430 29.25 5.03 0.18
N ILE A 431 29.97 5.14 1.31
CA ILE A 431 31.43 5.24 1.26
C ILE A 431 32.04 4.11 0.42
N GLU A 432 33.06 4.45 -0.37
CA GLU A 432 33.82 3.49 -1.17
C GLU A 432 35.19 3.24 -0.54
N ALA A 433 35.91 2.25 -1.04
CA ALA A 433 37.19 1.80 -0.49
C ALA A 433 38.17 2.94 -0.18
N GLY A 434 38.20 4.00 -1.01
CA GLY A 434 39.04 5.17 -0.76
C GLY A 434 38.64 5.97 0.49
N ALA A 435 37.35 6.17 0.74
CA ALA A 435 36.86 6.77 1.97
C ALA A 435 37.00 5.83 3.17
N GLU A 436 36.78 4.52 2.98
CA GLU A 436 36.98 3.51 4.03
C GLU A 436 38.41 3.54 4.58
N GLN A 437 39.41 3.53 3.69
CA GLN A 437 40.83 3.60 4.07
C GLN A 437 41.17 4.90 4.82
N LYS A 438 40.70 6.05 4.32
CA LYS A 438 40.89 7.36 4.98
C LYS A 438 40.15 7.45 6.32
N MET A 439 39.02 6.76 6.44
CA MET A 439 38.29 6.66 7.70
C MET A 439 39.10 5.88 8.73
N LEU A 440 39.68 4.75 8.31
CA LEU A 440 40.46 3.85 9.17
C LEU A 440 41.81 4.43 9.60
N SER A 441 42.50 5.19 8.74
CA SER A 441 43.93 5.53 8.85
C SER A 441 44.38 6.21 10.16
N ARG A 442 43.45 6.74 10.97
CA ARG A 442 43.75 7.32 12.30
C ARG A 442 42.64 7.13 13.35
N TYR A 443 41.55 6.44 13.00
CA TYR A 443 40.33 6.38 13.83
C TYR A 443 39.74 4.98 13.93
N TRP A 444 40.49 3.95 13.50
CA TRP A 444 40.06 2.56 13.47
C TRP A 444 39.42 2.13 14.80
N ARG A 445 40.00 2.53 15.95
CA ARG A 445 39.56 2.11 17.30
C ARG A 445 38.07 2.30 17.61
N HIS A 446 37.42 3.26 16.97
CA HIS A 446 36.06 3.67 17.31
C HIS A 446 34.97 3.06 16.42
N LEU A 447 35.36 2.26 15.41
CA LEU A 447 34.45 1.68 14.41
C LEU A 447 33.91 0.29 14.77
N ALA A 448 34.31 -0.29 15.91
CA ALA A 448 33.70 -1.54 16.38
C ALA A 448 32.19 -1.34 16.52
N ALA A 449 31.40 -2.23 15.92
CA ALA A 449 29.95 -2.19 16.03
C ALA A 449 29.35 -3.59 15.93
N THR A 450 28.25 -3.83 16.64
CA THR A 450 27.51 -5.10 16.60
C THR A 450 26.92 -5.36 15.22
N PHE A 451 26.44 -4.31 14.56
CA PHE A 451 25.81 -4.35 13.25
C PHE A 451 26.46 -3.37 12.28
N ILE A 452 26.41 -3.70 11.00
CA ILE A 452 26.84 -2.80 9.93
C ILE A 452 25.78 -2.70 8.83
N GLN A 453 25.41 -1.48 8.46
CA GLN A 453 24.77 -1.25 7.17
C GLN A 453 25.84 -1.39 6.09
N VAL A 454 25.66 -2.33 5.17
CA VAL A 454 26.60 -2.63 4.10
C VAL A 454 26.75 -1.40 3.20
N PRO A 455 27.97 -0.85 3.04
CA PRO A 455 28.18 0.34 2.22
C PRO A 455 27.74 0.16 0.77
N HIS A 456 27.22 1.24 0.19
CA HIS A 456 26.98 1.38 -1.25
C HIS A 456 26.17 0.22 -1.85
N HIS A 457 25.10 -0.14 -1.15
CA HIS A 457 24.18 -1.23 -1.52
C HIS A 457 24.85 -2.60 -1.74
N GLY A 458 26.08 -2.80 -1.27
CA GLY A 458 26.88 -3.99 -1.54
C GLY A 458 27.63 -3.98 -2.87
N SER A 459 28.01 -2.80 -3.37
CA SER A 459 28.87 -2.61 -4.54
C SER A 459 30.28 -3.19 -4.33
N ASN A 460 30.89 -3.66 -5.43
CA ASN A 460 32.29 -4.10 -5.43
C ASN A 460 33.29 -2.95 -5.19
N THR A 461 32.86 -1.69 -5.27
CA THR A 461 33.69 -0.51 -4.97
C THR A 461 33.85 -0.25 -3.46
N SER A 462 33.10 -0.97 -2.62
CA SER A 462 33.07 -0.79 -1.17
C SER A 462 33.19 -2.13 -0.42
N SER A 463 33.03 -2.07 0.90
CA SER A 463 33.13 -3.19 1.83
C SER A 463 34.53 -3.84 1.79
N SER A 464 35.59 -3.04 1.87
CA SER A 464 36.96 -3.57 1.92
C SER A 464 37.18 -4.46 3.14
N LEU A 465 38.06 -5.46 3.00
CA LEU A 465 38.36 -6.40 4.08
C LEU A 465 38.82 -5.69 5.38
N PRO A 466 39.68 -4.64 5.33
CA PRO A 466 40.05 -3.89 6.53
C PRO A 466 38.86 -3.22 7.24
N LEU A 467 37.85 -2.73 6.51
CA LEU A 467 36.64 -2.18 7.12
C LEU A 467 35.87 -3.28 7.85
N ILE A 468 35.58 -4.39 7.15
CA ILE A 468 34.77 -5.50 7.69
C ILE A 468 35.46 -6.08 8.94
N GLN A 469 36.75 -6.37 8.84
CA GLN A 469 37.56 -6.85 9.97
C GLN A 469 37.59 -5.86 11.11
N ARG A 470 37.60 -4.55 10.82
CA ARG A 470 37.63 -3.57 11.88
C ARG A 470 36.29 -3.45 12.58
N VAL A 471 35.18 -3.52 11.87
CA VAL A 471 33.87 -3.44 12.50
C VAL A 471 33.65 -4.64 13.42
N HIS A 472 34.09 -5.83 13.01
CA HIS A 472 34.05 -7.07 13.81
C HIS A 472 32.69 -7.27 14.49
N GLY A 473 31.63 -7.19 13.67
CA GLY A 473 30.25 -7.27 14.08
C GLY A 473 29.66 -8.66 13.85
N GLU A 474 28.38 -8.80 14.17
CA GLU A 474 27.65 -10.07 14.15
C GLU A 474 26.75 -10.21 12.92
N ALA A 475 26.19 -9.10 12.42
CA ALA A 475 25.36 -9.11 11.20
C ALA A 475 25.51 -7.88 10.31
N ALA A 476 25.32 -8.10 9.01
CA ALA A 476 25.44 -7.12 7.94
C ALA A 476 24.10 -6.97 7.21
N LEU A 477 23.66 -5.72 7.05
CA LEU A 477 22.37 -5.36 6.46
C LEU A 477 22.57 -4.63 5.13
N ALA A 478 22.05 -5.18 4.03
CA ALA A 478 22.14 -4.54 2.71
C ALA A 478 20.78 -4.07 2.20
N SER A 479 20.68 -2.78 1.86
CA SER A 479 19.50 -2.21 1.18
C SER A 479 19.75 -2.19 -0.32
N ALA A 480 18.89 -2.84 -1.10
CA ALA A 480 18.93 -2.85 -2.57
C ALA A 480 17.54 -3.20 -3.13
N SER A 481 17.27 -2.89 -4.41
CA SER A 481 16.08 -3.45 -5.06
C SER A 481 16.32 -4.85 -5.58
N ARG A 482 15.28 -5.69 -5.51
CA ARG A 482 15.22 -6.98 -6.21
C ARG A 482 15.31 -6.74 -7.73
N TYR A 483 16.16 -7.50 -8.41
CA TYR A 483 16.42 -7.37 -9.86
C TYR A 483 16.88 -5.96 -10.31
N ASN A 484 17.94 -5.43 -9.68
CA ASN A 484 18.54 -4.18 -10.15
C ASN A 484 19.54 -4.40 -11.28
N ALA A 485 19.70 -3.40 -12.15
CA ALA A 485 20.61 -3.43 -13.30
C ALA A 485 22.08 -3.61 -12.93
N TRP A 486 22.46 -3.25 -11.70
CA TRP A 486 23.83 -3.33 -11.18
C TRP A 486 24.16 -4.69 -10.53
N ARG A 487 23.18 -5.59 -10.44
CA ARG A 487 23.28 -6.91 -9.78
C ARG A 487 23.80 -6.82 -8.33
N LEU A 488 23.34 -5.80 -7.62
CA LEU A 488 23.63 -5.57 -6.21
C LEU A 488 22.64 -6.32 -5.30
N PRO A 489 23.02 -6.72 -4.08
CA PRO A 489 24.39 -6.73 -3.57
C PRO A 489 25.26 -7.73 -4.34
N SER A 490 26.53 -7.39 -4.56
CA SER A 490 27.47 -8.24 -5.30
C SER A 490 27.73 -9.54 -4.55
N ARG A 491 27.75 -10.67 -5.29
CA ARG A 491 28.13 -12.00 -4.75
C ARG A 491 29.48 -11.96 -4.01
N LYS A 492 30.46 -11.23 -4.55
CA LYS A 492 31.80 -11.09 -3.96
C LYS A 492 31.76 -10.38 -2.60
N VAL A 493 30.89 -9.37 -2.46
CA VAL A 493 30.73 -8.62 -1.21
C VAL A 493 30.04 -9.50 -0.17
N LYS A 494 28.93 -10.14 -0.54
CA LYS A 494 28.21 -11.09 0.32
C LYS A 494 29.13 -12.21 0.83
N GLN A 495 29.93 -12.80 -0.05
CA GLN A 495 30.91 -13.83 0.33
C GLN A 495 31.98 -13.29 1.29
N ARG A 496 32.47 -12.07 1.08
CA ARG A 496 33.46 -11.43 1.96
C ARG A 496 32.93 -11.24 3.38
N TYR A 497 31.67 -10.80 3.55
CA TYR A 497 31.04 -10.71 4.86
C TYR A 497 30.87 -12.09 5.51
N ARG A 498 30.37 -13.08 4.75
CA ARG A 498 30.21 -14.47 5.25
C ARG A 498 31.54 -15.09 5.69
N GLN A 499 32.63 -14.83 4.97
CA GLN A 499 33.98 -15.26 5.33
C GLN A 499 34.51 -14.60 6.61
N GLN A 500 33.91 -13.50 7.05
CA GLN A 500 34.19 -12.85 8.32
C GLN A 500 33.07 -13.11 9.35
N GLU A 501 32.33 -14.22 9.15
CA GLU A 501 31.32 -14.76 10.07
C GLU A 501 30.09 -13.87 10.30
N TYR A 502 29.89 -12.83 9.47
CA TYR A 502 28.68 -12.01 9.54
C TYR A 502 27.46 -12.80 9.07
N GLN A 503 26.37 -12.72 9.84
CA GLN A 503 25.05 -13.06 9.35
C GLN A 503 24.61 -12.02 8.31
N TRP A 504 24.24 -12.48 7.11
CA TRP A 504 23.88 -11.61 6.00
C TRP A 504 22.37 -11.47 5.85
N PHE A 505 21.88 -10.23 5.79
CA PHE A 505 20.49 -9.91 5.49
C PHE A 505 20.40 -8.83 4.41
N ASP A 506 19.41 -8.94 3.52
CA ASP A 506 19.20 -7.95 2.48
C ASP A 506 17.71 -7.72 2.15
N THR A 507 17.35 -6.48 1.83
CA THR A 507 15.95 -6.12 1.54
C THR A 507 15.35 -6.86 0.34
N PRO A 508 16.10 -7.21 -0.74
CA PRO A 508 15.58 -8.03 -1.83
C PRO A 508 14.96 -9.37 -1.39
N HIS A 509 15.55 -10.05 -0.40
CA HIS A 509 15.07 -11.35 0.09
C HIS A 509 14.11 -11.19 1.26
N GLN A 510 14.48 -10.43 2.30
CA GLN A 510 13.73 -10.34 3.54
C GLN A 510 12.65 -9.27 3.56
N GLY A 511 12.60 -8.35 2.58
CA GLY A 511 11.80 -7.13 2.68
C GLY A 511 12.38 -6.20 3.73
N GLN A 512 11.53 -5.54 4.54
CA GLN A 512 12.03 -4.74 5.66
C GLN A 512 12.81 -5.64 6.65
N ILE A 513 13.98 -5.18 7.09
CA ILE A 513 14.78 -5.85 8.12
C ILE A 513 14.73 -5.02 9.39
N SER A 514 14.36 -5.64 10.51
CA SER A 514 14.18 -4.97 11.80
C SER A 514 15.12 -5.59 12.83
N LEU A 515 15.99 -4.76 13.40
CA LEU A 515 16.77 -5.06 14.60
C LEU A 515 15.98 -4.59 15.82
N LEU A 516 15.71 -5.49 16.75
CA LEU A 516 15.02 -5.21 18.00
C LEU A 516 16.02 -5.36 19.15
N PHE A 517 16.25 -4.29 19.89
CA PHE A 517 17.16 -4.30 21.04
C PHE A 517 16.35 -4.28 22.33
N SER A 518 16.71 -5.14 23.28
CA SER A 518 16.08 -5.29 24.58
C SER A 518 17.14 -5.54 25.66
N PRO A 519 16.81 -5.38 26.96
CA PRO A 519 17.72 -5.75 28.04
C PRO A 519 18.18 -7.21 28.01
N GLN A 520 17.41 -8.09 27.37
CA GLN A 520 17.71 -9.52 27.24
C GLN A 520 18.59 -9.83 26.02
N GLY A 521 18.97 -8.83 25.23
CA GLY A 521 19.75 -8.96 24.00
C GLY A 521 19.03 -8.42 22.78
N TRP A 522 19.46 -8.86 21.59
CA TRP A 522 18.94 -8.38 20.31
C TRP A 522 18.29 -9.50 19.49
N ARG A 523 17.40 -9.12 18.58
CA ARG A 523 16.77 -10.02 17.60
C ARG A 523 16.65 -9.35 16.24
N ILE A 524 16.88 -10.12 15.18
CA ILE A 524 16.66 -9.70 13.79
C ILE A 524 15.36 -10.33 13.28
N GLN A 525 14.55 -9.54 12.58
CA GLN A 525 13.32 -9.98 11.92
C GLN A 525 13.26 -9.43 10.50
N GLY A 526 13.10 -10.30 9.53
CA GLY A 526 12.74 -9.98 8.15
C GLY A 526 11.22 -10.00 7.98
N LEU A 527 10.70 -9.02 7.23
CA LEU A 527 9.28 -8.92 6.94
C LEU A 527 8.75 -10.17 6.24
N ARG A 528 9.48 -10.73 5.27
CA ARG A 528 9.02 -11.87 4.46
C ARG A 528 9.31 -13.22 5.09
N ASP A 529 10.20 -13.29 6.07
CA ASP A 529 10.62 -14.55 6.70
C ASP A 529 9.88 -14.79 8.02
N GLN A 530 9.74 -13.77 8.87
CA GLN A 530 9.19 -13.94 10.22
C GLN A 530 7.88 -13.17 10.49
N ILE A 531 7.59 -12.08 9.76
CA ILE A 531 6.42 -11.24 10.05
C ILE A 531 5.23 -11.59 9.13
N LEU A 532 5.47 -11.67 7.83
CA LEU A 532 4.50 -12.00 6.79
C LEU A 532 5.06 -13.12 5.88
N PRO A 533 5.32 -14.31 6.44
CA PRO A 533 5.73 -15.45 5.63
C PRO A 533 4.62 -15.82 4.66
N ARG A 534 4.92 -15.74 3.36
CA ARG A 534 4.02 -16.20 2.31
C ARG A 534 4.64 -17.39 1.62
N TRP A 535 3.85 -18.43 1.38
CA TRP A 535 4.28 -19.68 0.77
C TRP A 535 5.04 -19.48 -0.56
N TYR A 536 4.69 -18.45 -1.33
CA TYR A 536 5.33 -18.16 -2.61
C TYR A 536 6.63 -17.34 -2.51
N HIS A 537 6.93 -16.69 -1.37
CA HIS A 537 8.14 -15.89 -1.22
C HIS A 537 9.40 -16.75 -1.33
N GLN A 538 9.36 -18.03 -0.94
CA GLN A 538 10.51 -18.93 -0.96
C GLN A 538 10.62 -19.74 -2.26
N TRP A 539 9.51 -19.98 -2.97
CA TRP A 539 9.48 -20.96 -4.07
C TRP A 539 9.56 -20.37 -5.48
N PHE A 540 9.19 -19.10 -5.69
CA PHE A 540 9.14 -18.51 -7.02
C PHE A 540 10.19 -17.41 -7.22
N GLY A 541 11.17 -17.71 -8.09
CA GLY A 541 12.10 -16.72 -8.64
C GLY A 541 13.08 -16.10 -7.65
N VAL A 542 13.36 -16.75 -6.51
CA VAL A 542 14.43 -16.29 -5.61
C VAL A 542 15.70 -17.07 -5.94
N SER A 543 16.52 -16.54 -6.84
CA SER A 543 17.93 -16.91 -6.89
C SER A 543 18.63 -16.30 -5.67
N GLU A 544 19.61 -16.99 -5.08
CA GLU A 544 20.38 -16.42 -3.95
C GLU A 544 21.03 -15.06 -4.28
N ASP A 545 21.18 -14.77 -5.58
CA ASP A 545 21.88 -13.64 -6.12
C ASP A 545 21.04 -12.94 -7.22
N ASN A 546 21.19 -11.62 -7.37
CA ASN A 546 20.44 -10.81 -8.36
C ASN A 546 20.98 -10.92 -9.80
N GLY A 547 21.49 -12.09 -10.20
CA GLY A 547 22.07 -12.37 -11.53
C GLY A 547 23.49 -12.92 -11.46
#